data_AF-A0A936B989-F1
#
_entry.id   AF-A0A936B989-F1
#
_cell.length_a   1.000
_cell.length_b   1.000
_cell.length_c   1.000
_cell.angle_alpha   90.00
_cell.angle_beta   90.00
_cell.angle_gamma   90.00
#
_symmetry.space_group_name_H-M   'P 1'
#
loop_
_entity.id
_entity.type
_entity.pdbx_description
1 polymer ?
#
loop_
_entity_poly.entity_id
_entity_poly.type
_entity_poly.pdbx_seq_one_letter_code
_entity_poly.pdbx_strand_id
1 'polypeptide(L)'
;MICLQEVTRACPWNGGVDMVAGIEAAFGDRHCAFHAPVDIEFGSAFENGRMVSRRFQFGNMVISRWPLIALRGHLLPRRQRNERLNLQRGALEALIATPAGLMRFYSVHLDHVDPAERHGPDPRRWRDRARPMKRAAGAFGPTEVGFPDRRRPGRFPADGGRFPFGAMAGTRRRAA
;
A
#
# COMPACT_ATOMS: atom_id res chain seq x y z
N MET A 1 -6.38 -8.20 9.92
CA MET A 1 -6.02 -7.49 8.69
C MET A 1 -7.32 -7.04 8.06
N ILE A 2 -7.44 -5.76 7.73
CA ILE A 2 -8.60 -5.19 7.03
C ILE A 2 -8.06 -4.56 5.74
N CYS A 3 -8.78 -4.79 4.64
CA CYS A 3 -8.44 -4.25 3.32
C CYS A 3 -9.62 -3.42 2.85
N LEU A 4 -9.39 -2.15 2.56
CA LEU A 4 -10.39 -1.21 2.05
C LEU A 4 -10.08 -0.88 0.59
N GLN A 5 -11.13 -0.80 -0.21
CA GLN A 5 -11.12 -0.29 -1.58
C GLN A 5 -11.85 1.06 -1.59
N GLU A 6 -11.66 1.83 -2.66
CA GLU A 6 -12.32 3.12 -2.86
C GLU A 6 -11.99 4.17 -1.79
N VAL A 7 -10.80 4.08 -1.18
CA VAL A 7 -10.33 5.10 -0.25
C VAL A 7 -9.78 6.28 -1.06
N THR A 8 -10.20 7.49 -0.70
CA THR A 8 -9.87 8.71 -1.44
C THR A 8 -9.26 9.82 -0.59
N ARG A 9 -8.52 10.71 -1.27
CA ARG A 9 -8.18 12.05 -0.78
C ARG A 9 -8.59 13.08 -1.81
N ALA A 10 -9.13 14.21 -1.34
CA ALA A 10 -9.51 15.34 -2.19
C ALA A 10 -10.41 14.93 -3.38
N CYS A 11 -11.32 13.99 -3.15
CA CYS A 11 -12.28 13.56 -4.15
C CYS A 11 -13.38 14.63 -4.31
N PRO A 12 -13.60 15.20 -5.51
CA PRO A 12 -14.59 16.26 -5.70
C PRO A 12 -16.01 15.80 -5.40
N TRP A 13 -16.29 14.51 -5.60
CA TRP A 13 -17.62 13.93 -5.41
C TRP A 13 -17.98 13.65 -3.94
N ASN A 14 -17.03 13.72 -3.02
CA ASN A 14 -17.28 13.57 -1.57
C ASN A 14 -16.93 14.82 -0.75
N GLY A 15 -16.87 15.99 -1.40
CA GLY A 15 -16.53 17.25 -0.73
C GLY A 15 -15.04 17.39 -0.39
N GLY A 16 -14.17 16.60 -1.02
CA GLY A 16 -12.73 16.69 -0.83
C GLY A 16 -12.21 16.03 0.45
N VAL A 17 -12.99 15.16 1.08
CA VAL A 17 -12.65 14.51 2.35
C VAL A 17 -11.35 13.72 2.23
N ASP A 18 -10.45 13.88 3.21
CA ASP A 18 -9.29 13.00 3.39
C ASP A 18 -9.74 11.75 4.18
N MET A 19 -10.22 10.74 3.45
CA MET A 19 -10.66 9.49 4.07
C MET A 19 -9.49 8.77 4.74
N VAL A 20 -8.26 8.92 4.25
CA VAL A 20 -7.09 8.27 4.84
C VAL A 20 -6.87 8.81 6.24
N ALA A 21 -6.84 10.13 6.40
CA ALA A 21 -6.67 10.77 7.71
C ALA A 21 -7.82 10.40 8.66
N GLY A 22 -9.07 10.40 8.18
CA GLY A 22 -10.23 10.00 8.98
C GLY A 22 -10.17 8.54 9.44
N ILE A 23 -9.76 7.63 8.57
CA ILE A 23 -9.63 6.20 8.88
C ILE A 23 -8.44 5.97 9.83
N GLU A 24 -7.30 6.63 9.61
CA GLU A 24 -6.15 6.55 10.51
C GLU A 24 -6.50 7.02 11.93
N ALA A 25 -7.28 8.10 12.05
CA ALA A 25 -7.79 8.56 13.34
C ALA A 25 -8.76 7.55 13.98
N ALA A 26 -9.68 6.97 13.21
CA ALA A 26 -10.63 5.97 13.69
C ALA A 26 -9.97 4.65 14.13
N PHE A 27 -8.83 4.30 13.53
CA PHE A 27 -8.02 3.13 13.85
C PHE A 27 -6.68 3.52 14.49
N GLY A 28 -6.69 4.49 15.42
CA GLY A 28 -5.49 5.08 16.01
C GLY A 28 -4.56 4.11 16.76
N ASP A 29 -5.02 2.89 17.07
CA ASP A 29 -4.23 1.81 17.67
C ASP A 29 -3.81 0.72 16.65
N ARG A 30 -3.84 1.04 15.34
CA ARG A 30 -3.49 0.12 14.25
C ARG A 30 -2.43 0.71 13.32
N HIS A 31 -1.74 -0.18 12.61
CA HIS A 31 -0.88 0.19 11.51
C HIS A 31 -1.71 0.33 10.24
N CYS A 32 -1.69 1.53 9.66
CA CYS A 32 -2.42 1.85 8.44
C CYS A 32 -1.44 2.12 7.29
N ALA A 33 -1.85 1.80 6.07
CA ALA A 33 -1.13 2.22 4.88
C ALA A 33 -2.07 2.38 3.69
N PHE A 34 -1.85 3.44 2.92
CA PHE A 34 -2.62 3.76 1.74
C PHE A 34 -1.73 3.74 0.50
N HIS A 35 -2.26 3.19 -0.60
CA HIS A 35 -1.66 3.28 -1.92
C HIS A 35 -2.73 3.75 -2.91
N ALA A 36 -2.39 4.79 -3.66
CA ALA A 36 -3.26 5.39 -4.67
C ALA A 36 -2.77 5.01 -6.09
N PRO A 37 -3.41 4.04 -6.77
CA PRO A 37 -3.15 3.79 -8.19
C PRO A 37 -3.58 4.96 -9.08
N VAL A 38 -4.51 5.80 -8.59
CA VAL A 38 -4.90 7.06 -9.22
C VAL A 38 -4.36 8.20 -8.38
N ASP A 39 -3.58 9.07 -9.01
CA ASP A 39 -3.07 10.31 -8.42
C ASP A 39 -3.01 11.39 -9.51
N ILE A 40 -3.97 12.31 -9.48
CA ILE A 40 -4.22 13.27 -10.56
C ILE A 40 -4.12 14.70 -9.99
N GLU A 41 -3.46 15.59 -10.71
CA GLU A 41 -3.48 17.04 -10.41
C GLU A 41 -4.92 17.53 -10.38
N PHE A 42 -5.30 18.20 -9.29
CA PHE A 42 -6.68 18.61 -9.08
C PHE A 42 -6.76 19.96 -8.35
N GLY A 43 -6.35 21.02 -9.03
CA GLY A 43 -6.56 22.40 -8.55
C GLY A 43 -5.43 22.95 -7.66
N SER A 44 -4.20 22.53 -7.93
CA SER A 44 -3.00 23.15 -7.37
C SER A 44 -2.94 24.62 -7.75
N ALA A 45 -2.53 25.47 -6.82
CA ALA A 45 -2.49 26.92 -7.03
C ALA A 45 -1.34 27.58 -6.27
N PHE A 46 -0.94 28.77 -6.71
CA PHE A 46 0.02 29.60 -5.98
C PHE A 46 -0.71 30.47 -4.97
N GLU A 47 -0.47 30.24 -3.69
CA GLU A 47 -1.17 30.87 -2.57
C GLU A 47 -0.17 31.33 -1.53
N ASN A 48 -0.32 32.56 -1.01
CA ASN A 48 0.55 33.13 0.02
C ASN A 48 2.05 33.00 -0.28
N GLY A 49 2.43 33.22 -1.55
CA GLY A 49 3.83 33.16 -1.98
C GLY A 49 4.38 31.74 -2.19
N ARG A 50 3.53 30.69 -2.20
CA ARG A 50 3.97 29.30 -2.35
C ARG A 50 3.03 28.47 -3.22
N MET A 51 3.58 27.53 -3.98
CA MET A 51 2.79 26.51 -4.67
C MET A 51 2.15 25.54 -3.66
N VAL A 52 0.82 25.43 -3.70
CA VAL A 52 0.01 24.47 -2.95
C VAL A 52 -0.44 23.37 -3.90
N SER A 53 0.06 22.16 -3.69
CA SER A 53 -0.29 20.99 -4.51
C SER A 53 -1.61 20.38 -4.03
N ARG A 54 -2.58 20.28 -4.93
CA ARG A 54 -3.86 19.60 -4.68
C ARG A 54 -4.01 18.47 -5.68
N ARG A 55 -4.24 17.27 -5.17
CA ARG A 55 -4.27 16.05 -5.99
C ARG A 55 -5.40 15.16 -5.55
N PHE A 56 -6.21 14.73 -6.51
CA PHE A 56 -7.21 13.71 -6.29
C PHE A 56 -6.53 12.34 -6.26
N GLN A 57 -6.71 11.63 -5.15
CA GLN A 57 -6.17 10.29 -4.97
C GLN A 57 -7.28 9.28 -4.75
N PHE A 58 -7.16 8.11 -5.37
CA PHE A 58 -8.09 7.00 -5.21
C PHE A 58 -7.34 5.68 -5.21
N GLY A 59 -7.65 4.81 -4.24
CA GLY A 59 -6.96 3.53 -4.14
C GLY A 59 -7.36 2.64 -2.97
N ASN A 60 -6.37 1.89 -2.49
CA ASN A 60 -6.54 0.82 -1.51
C ASN A 60 -5.85 1.21 -0.21
N MET A 61 -6.49 0.87 0.91
CA MET A 61 -5.91 1.02 2.23
C MET A 61 -5.86 -0.34 2.93
N VAL A 62 -4.83 -0.57 3.71
CA VAL A 62 -4.70 -1.74 4.59
C VAL A 62 -4.55 -1.31 6.02
N ILE A 63 -5.16 -2.06 6.93
CA ILE A 63 -5.17 -1.80 8.36
C ILE A 63 -4.82 -3.10 9.09
N SER A 64 -3.81 -3.05 9.96
CA SER A 64 -3.28 -4.21 10.64
C SER A 64 -3.08 -3.96 12.13
N ARG A 65 -3.44 -4.95 12.95
CA ARG A 65 -3.09 -5.00 14.38
C ARG A 65 -1.58 -5.15 14.57
N TRP A 66 -0.88 -5.70 13.58
CA TRP A 66 0.56 -5.97 13.63
C TRP A 66 1.34 -5.12 12.64
N PRO A 67 2.65 -4.89 12.87
CA PRO A 67 3.43 -3.97 12.05
C PRO A 67 3.48 -4.32 10.57
N LEU A 68 3.32 -3.29 9.74
CA LEU A 68 3.49 -3.32 8.29
C LEU A 68 4.98 -3.12 7.99
N ILE A 69 5.67 -4.19 7.64
CA ILE A 69 7.13 -4.23 7.44
C ILE A 69 7.53 -3.63 6.10
N ALA A 70 6.79 -3.97 5.05
CA ALA A 70 7.04 -3.50 3.71
C ALA A 70 5.73 -3.40 2.95
N LEU A 71 5.62 -2.38 2.11
CA LEU A 71 4.46 -2.08 1.30
C LEU A 71 4.88 -1.96 -0.15
N ARG A 72 4.03 -2.41 -1.06
CA ARG A 72 4.25 -2.20 -2.49
C ARG A 72 2.93 -2.02 -3.22
N GLY A 73 2.84 -0.92 -3.95
CA GLY A 73 1.78 -0.67 -4.90
C GLY A 73 2.06 -1.34 -6.23
N HIS A 74 1.05 -1.99 -6.79
CA HIS A 74 1.10 -2.61 -8.10
C HIS A 74 -0.03 -2.06 -8.94
N LEU A 75 0.29 -1.49 -10.11
CA LEU A 75 -0.72 -1.12 -11.08
C LEU A 75 -1.25 -2.37 -11.78
N LEU A 76 -2.57 -2.45 -11.92
CA LEU A 76 -3.21 -3.51 -12.70
C LEU A 76 -3.37 -3.08 -14.17
N PRO A 77 -3.40 -4.03 -15.11
CA PRO A 77 -3.61 -3.72 -16.52
C PRO A 77 -4.88 -2.90 -16.73
N ARG A 78 -4.77 -1.87 -17.56
CA ARG A 78 -5.85 -0.99 -17.97
C ARG A 78 -5.78 -0.80 -19.48
N ARG A 79 -6.92 -0.88 -20.15
CA ARG A 79 -7.13 -0.56 -21.55
C ARG A 79 -7.71 0.84 -21.65
N GLN A 80 -7.29 1.60 -22.65
CA GLN A 80 -7.87 2.91 -22.89
C GLN A 80 -9.36 2.77 -23.20
N ARG A 81 -10.19 3.61 -22.55
CA ARG A 81 -11.60 3.80 -22.89
C ARG A 81 -11.89 5.29 -22.88
N ASN A 82 -12.63 5.76 -23.88
CA ASN A 82 -12.98 7.17 -24.00
C ASN A 82 -14.38 7.49 -23.43
N GLU A 83 -15.24 6.48 -23.26
CA GLU A 83 -16.68 6.69 -23.04
C GLU A 83 -17.14 6.48 -21.58
N ARG A 84 -16.29 5.95 -20.70
CA ARG A 84 -16.64 5.68 -19.28
C ARG A 84 -15.48 6.01 -18.36
N LEU A 85 -15.80 6.39 -17.12
CA LEU A 85 -14.84 6.62 -16.04
C LEU A 85 -14.03 5.32 -15.81
N ASN A 86 -12.83 5.28 -16.36
CA ASN A 86 -11.92 4.16 -16.25
C ASN A 86 -10.75 4.55 -15.35
N LEU A 87 -10.98 4.59 -14.04
CA LEU A 87 -9.94 4.88 -13.06
C LEU A 87 -8.89 3.76 -13.03
N GLN A 88 -7.61 4.12 -12.87
CA GLN A 88 -6.54 3.13 -12.72
C GLN A 88 -6.80 2.22 -11.51
N ARG A 89 -6.68 0.90 -11.71
CA ARG A 89 -6.82 -0.11 -10.66
C ARG A 89 -5.45 -0.55 -10.15
N GLY A 90 -5.42 -1.08 -8.93
CA GLY A 90 -4.17 -1.50 -8.31
C GLY A 90 -4.34 -2.54 -7.23
N ALA A 91 -3.20 -3.07 -6.79
CA ALA A 91 -3.08 -3.90 -5.60
C ALA A 91 -2.07 -3.29 -4.64
N LEU A 92 -2.38 -3.32 -3.34
CA LEU A 92 -1.46 -2.99 -2.26
C LEU A 92 -0.99 -4.29 -1.62
N GLU A 93 0.29 -4.60 -1.81
CA GLU A 93 0.99 -5.67 -1.12
C GLU A 93 1.47 -5.18 0.25
N ALA A 94 1.24 -5.97 1.29
CA ALA A 94 1.69 -5.70 2.64
C ALA A 94 2.39 -6.94 3.22
N LEU A 95 3.67 -6.79 3.58
CA LEU A 95 4.39 -7.74 4.42
C LEU A 95 4.13 -7.38 5.88
N ILE A 96 3.61 -8.30 6.67
CA ILE A 96 3.12 -8.09 8.04
C ILE A 96 3.84 -9.05 8.98
N ALA A 97 4.33 -8.54 10.11
CA ALA A 97 4.96 -9.36 11.14
C ALA A 97 3.94 -9.80 12.18
N THR A 98 3.40 -11.02 12.03
CA THR A 98 2.39 -11.58 12.94
C THR A 98 3.04 -12.52 13.97
N PRO A 99 2.33 -12.92 15.05
CA PRO A 99 2.81 -13.94 15.99
C PRO A 99 3.12 -15.30 15.34
N ALA A 100 2.52 -15.60 14.19
CA ALA A 100 2.81 -16.80 13.40
C ALA A 100 3.95 -16.60 12.37
N GLY A 101 4.60 -15.43 12.37
CA GLY A 101 5.69 -15.06 11.46
C GLY A 101 5.28 -14.04 10.40
N LEU A 102 6.16 -13.86 9.41
CA LEU A 102 5.97 -12.92 8.30
C LEU A 102 4.90 -13.44 7.32
N MET A 103 3.82 -12.68 7.20
CA MET A 103 2.74 -12.95 6.26
C MET A 103 2.67 -11.88 5.19
N ARG A 104 2.34 -12.26 3.95
CA ARG A 104 2.16 -11.32 2.85
C ARG A 104 0.70 -11.31 2.42
N PHE A 105 0.10 -10.13 2.48
CA PHE A 105 -1.27 -9.86 2.08
C PHE A 105 -1.30 -8.98 0.82
N TYR A 106 -2.36 -9.13 0.04
CA TYR A 106 -2.62 -8.31 -1.14
C TYR A 106 -4.05 -7.78 -1.05
N SER A 107 -4.20 -6.46 -0.92
CA SER A 107 -5.47 -5.77 -1.12
C SER A 107 -5.60 -5.41 -2.60
N VAL A 108 -6.44 -6.14 -3.33
CA VAL A 108 -6.59 -5.98 -4.79
C VAL A 108 -7.92 -5.30 -5.07
N HIS A 109 -7.92 -4.26 -5.89
CA HIS A 109 -9.14 -3.62 -6.39
C HIS A 109 -9.24 -3.85 -7.89
N LEU A 110 -10.30 -4.53 -8.30
CA LEU A 110 -10.54 -4.90 -9.68
C LEU A 110 -11.45 -3.96 -10.43
N ASP A 111 -11.35 -4.01 -11.76
CA ASP A 111 -12.30 -3.29 -12.57
C ASP A 111 -13.70 -3.90 -12.45
N HIS A 112 -14.70 -3.03 -12.25
CA HIS A 112 -16.10 -3.43 -12.09
C HIS A 112 -16.87 -3.32 -13.40
N VAL A 113 -16.31 -2.72 -14.46
CA VAL A 113 -16.98 -2.46 -15.73
C VAL A 113 -16.66 -3.53 -16.77
N ASP A 114 -15.38 -3.87 -16.94
CA ASP A 114 -14.91 -4.74 -18.01
C ASP A 114 -14.42 -6.09 -17.48
N PRO A 115 -15.13 -7.18 -17.83
CA PRO A 115 -14.69 -8.53 -17.54
C PRO A 115 -13.27 -8.84 -18.03
N ALA A 116 -12.83 -8.30 -19.16
CA ALA A 116 -11.49 -8.52 -19.70
C ALA A 116 -10.39 -7.82 -18.87
N GLU A 117 -10.66 -6.67 -18.25
CA GLU A 117 -9.75 -6.07 -17.29
C GLU A 117 -9.79 -6.80 -15.94
N ARG A 118 -11.00 -7.18 -15.49
CA ARG A 118 -11.24 -7.91 -14.23
C ARG A 118 -10.57 -9.28 -14.21
N HIS A 119 -10.71 -10.04 -15.30
CA HIS A 119 -10.32 -11.44 -15.38
C HIS A 119 -9.10 -11.66 -16.30
N GLY A 120 -8.74 -10.68 -17.14
CA GLY A 120 -7.87 -10.96 -18.28
C GLY A 120 -8.59 -11.84 -19.31
N PRO A 121 -7.85 -12.42 -20.26
CA PRO A 121 -8.41 -13.43 -21.16
C PRO A 121 -8.81 -14.74 -20.44
N ASP A 122 -8.32 -14.99 -19.21
CA ASP A 122 -8.69 -16.17 -18.40
C ASP A 122 -8.86 -15.82 -16.90
N PRO A 123 -10.10 -15.86 -16.35
CA PRO A 123 -10.39 -15.58 -14.94
C PRO A 123 -9.66 -16.48 -13.93
N ARG A 124 -9.16 -17.66 -14.33
CA ARG A 124 -8.46 -18.61 -13.45
C ARG A 124 -6.97 -18.29 -13.30
N ARG A 125 -6.44 -17.39 -14.14
CA ARG A 125 -5.02 -16.97 -14.18
C ARG A 125 -4.66 -15.81 -13.25
N TRP A 126 -5.47 -15.51 -12.25
CA TRP A 126 -5.08 -14.62 -11.14
C TRP A 126 -3.69 -14.94 -10.56
N ARG A 127 -3.35 -16.23 -10.50
CA ARG A 127 -2.02 -16.72 -10.10
C ARG A 127 -0.89 -16.17 -10.97
N ASP A 128 -1.12 -15.94 -12.26
CA ASP A 128 -0.14 -15.42 -13.18
C ASP A 128 0.03 -13.90 -13.05
N ARG A 129 -1.04 -13.16 -12.73
CA ARG A 129 -0.94 -11.73 -12.37
C ARG A 129 -0.29 -11.53 -11.00
N ALA A 130 -0.54 -12.43 -10.06
CA ALA A 130 0.11 -12.43 -8.75
C ALA A 130 1.56 -12.95 -8.80
N ARG A 131 1.99 -13.63 -9.87
CA ARG A 131 3.34 -14.21 -10.00
C ARG A 131 4.43 -13.13 -9.97
N PRO A 132 4.37 -12.06 -10.78
CA PRO A 132 5.29 -10.94 -10.70
C PRO A 132 5.32 -10.35 -9.28
N MET A 133 4.16 -10.17 -8.66
CA MET A 133 4.04 -9.65 -7.29
C MET A 133 4.71 -10.56 -6.24
N LYS A 134 4.60 -11.89 -6.42
CA LYS A 134 5.23 -12.89 -5.53
C LYS A 134 6.74 -12.99 -5.71
N ARG A 135 7.22 -12.78 -6.95
CA ARG A 135 8.63 -12.88 -7.37
C ARG A 135 9.41 -11.59 -7.19
N ALA A 136 8.74 -10.44 -7.22
CA ALA A 136 9.38 -9.16 -7.00
C ALA A 136 10.00 -9.16 -5.59
N ALA A 137 11.33 -9.05 -5.52
CA ALA A 137 12.09 -8.87 -4.30
C ALA A 137 11.56 -7.64 -3.54
N GLY A 138 11.75 -7.58 -2.22
CA GLY A 138 11.33 -6.39 -1.45
C GLY A 138 12.03 -5.12 -1.96
N ALA A 139 11.58 -3.94 -1.52
CA ALA A 139 12.31 -2.70 -1.76
C ALA A 139 13.75 -2.74 -1.19
N PHE A 140 13.97 -3.60 -0.20
CA PHE A 140 15.25 -3.96 0.40
C PHE A 140 15.37 -5.49 0.48
N GLY A 141 16.59 -6.01 0.59
CA GLY A 141 16.80 -7.40 1.01
C GLY A 141 16.31 -7.56 2.46
N PRO A 142 15.41 -8.50 2.78
CA PRO A 142 14.91 -8.64 4.16
C PRO A 142 16.03 -8.83 5.19
N THR A 143 17.13 -9.48 4.80
CA THR A 143 18.33 -9.65 5.63
C THR A 143 19.09 -8.35 5.88
N GLU A 144 19.05 -7.38 4.96
CA GLU A 144 19.74 -6.08 5.09
C GLU A 144 19.11 -5.21 6.18
N VAL A 145 17.82 -5.43 6.47
CA VAL A 145 17.05 -4.69 7.48
C VAL A 145 16.73 -5.57 8.70
N GLY A 146 17.47 -6.67 8.90
CA GLY A 146 17.39 -7.51 10.09
C GLY A 146 16.17 -8.44 10.14
N PHE A 147 15.46 -8.65 9.03
CA PHE A 147 14.40 -9.66 8.94
C PHE A 147 14.98 -11.00 8.49
N PRO A 148 14.53 -12.13 9.07
CA PRO A 148 15.00 -13.46 8.67
C PRO A 148 14.66 -13.72 7.20
N ASP A 149 15.57 -14.44 6.54
CA ASP A 149 15.36 -14.90 5.15
C ASP A 149 14.04 -15.69 5.05
N ARG A 150 13.23 -15.32 4.07
CA ARG A 150 11.94 -15.93 3.75
C ARG A 150 12.02 -17.45 3.55
N ARG A 151 13.21 -18.01 3.26
CA ARG A 151 13.45 -19.46 3.14
C ARG A 151 13.61 -20.19 4.48
N ARG A 152 13.74 -19.47 5.59
CA ARG A 152 13.86 -20.04 6.95
C ARG A 152 12.85 -19.34 7.87
N PRO A 153 11.76 -20.01 8.28
CA PRO A 153 10.80 -19.42 9.21
C PRO A 153 11.46 -19.29 10.59
N GLY A 154 12.06 -18.13 10.86
CA GLY A 154 12.45 -17.74 12.22
C GLY A 154 11.22 -17.40 13.04
N ARG A 155 11.20 -17.80 14.31
CA ARG A 155 10.16 -17.46 15.28
C ARG A 155 10.30 -15.96 15.59
N PHE A 156 9.26 -15.17 15.32
CA PHE A 156 9.23 -13.76 15.75
C PHE A 156 8.81 -13.69 17.23
N PRO A 157 9.40 -12.76 18.02
CA PRO A 157 8.93 -12.50 19.37
C PRO A 157 7.43 -12.11 19.34
N ALA A 158 6.63 -12.81 20.15
CA ALA A 158 5.17 -12.65 20.19
C ALA A 158 4.72 -11.37 20.94
N ASP A 159 5.67 -10.59 21.43
CA ASP A 159 5.52 -9.56 22.46
C ASP A 159 5.63 -8.13 21.92
N GLY A 160 5.40 -7.90 20.62
CA GLY A 160 5.38 -6.54 20.04
C GLY A 160 6.68 -5.73 20.29
N GLY A 161 7.74 -6.40 20.74
CA GLY A 161 9.02 -5.81 21.11
C GLY A 161 9.72 -5.29 19.87
N ARG A 162 10.22 -4.05 19.99
CA ARG A 162 10.98 -3.27 19.00
C ARG A 162 11.54 -4.10 17.85
N PHE A 163 11.01 -3.87 16.65
CA PHE A 163 11.68 -4.22 15.40
C PHE A 163 13.09 -3.60 15.40
N PRO A 164 14.10 -4.27 14.82
CA PRO A 164 15.51 -3.87 14.91
C PRO A 164 15.81 -2.47 14.31
N PHE A 165 14.84 -1.80 13.70
CA PHE A 165 14.96 -0.43 13.22
C PHE A 165 15.37 0.59 14.29
N GLY A 166 15.17 0.29 15.58
CA GLY A 166 15.62 1.15 16.69
C GLY A 166 17.14 1.33 16.81
N ALA A 167 17.96 0.52 16.13
CA ALA A 167 19.42 0.57 16.23
C ALA A 167 20.10 1.49 15.19
N MET A 168 19.43 1.87 14.09
CA MET A 168 20.02 2.71 13.02
C MET A 168 19.95 4.21 13.31
N ALA A 169 19.14 4.66 14.27
CA ALA A 169 19.00 6.07 14.64
C ALA A 169 19.99 6.55 15.71
N GLY A 170 20.94 5.71 16.15
CA GLY A 170 21.63 5.90 17.43
C GLY A 170 23.15 5.76 17.42
N THR A 171 23.87 6.06 16.34
CA THR A 171 25.33 6.25 16.43
C THR A 171 25.82 7.30 15.42
N ARG A 172 25.53 8.59 15.67
CA ARG A 172 26.52 9.62 15.31
C ARG A 172 27.63 9.51 16.34
N ARG A 173 28.69 8.76 16.01
CA ARG A 173 29.96 8.87 16.73
C ARG A 173 30.36 10.35 16.69
N ARG A 174 30.49 10.96 17.87
CA ARG A 174 31.29 12.18 18.01
C ARG A 174 32.70 11.81 17.54
N ALA A 175 33.12 12.37 16.41
CA ALA A 175 34.54 12.46 16.13
C ALA A 175 35.12 13.47 17.13
N ALA A 176 36.20 13.04 17.79
CA ALA A 176 37.08 13.88 18.58
C ALA A 176 37.78 14.92 17.70
#